data_AF-A0A930AH06-F1
#
_entry.id   AF-A0A930AH06-F1
#
_cell.length_a   1.000
_cell.length_b   1.000
_cell.length_c   1.000
_cell.angle_alpha   90.00
_cell.angle_beta   90.00
_cell.angle_gamma   90.00
#
_symmetry.space_group_name_H-M   'P 1'
#
loop_
_entity.id
_entity.type
_entity.pdbx_description
1 polymer ?
#
loop_
_entity_poly.entity_id
_entity_poly.type
_entity_poly.pdbx_seq_one_letter_code
_entity_poly.pdbx_strand_id
1 'polypeptide(L)'
;AYGEQNDYFDDANCIGWVRSGAENQSPIAVLISNDQENSKSMFVGQEWANQTFVDLLENHQGQVTIDEEGYGEFPVSSSSVSVWAAK
;
A
#
# COMPACT_ATOMS: atom_id res chain seq x y z
N ALA A 1 -12.94 1.21 -3.13
CA ALA A 1 -12.17 0.37 -2.19
C ALA A 1 -13.14 -0.50 -1.40
N TYR A 2 -12.91 -1.81 -1.38
CA TYR A 2 -13.84 -2.81 -0.84
C TYR A 2 -13.12 -3.70 0.18
N GLY A 3 -13.88 -4.54 0.88
CA GLY A 3 -13.32 -5.42 1.92
C GLY A 3 -13.01 -4.72 3.24
N GLU A 4 -12.42 -5.51 4.14
CA GLU A 4 -11.96 -5.10 5.46
C GLU A 4 -10.86 -4.04 5.34
N GLN A 5 -10.76 -3.19 6.37
CA GLN A 5 -9.71 -2.19 6.48
C GLN A 5 -8.73 -2.59 7.58
N ASN A 6 -7.45 -2.62 7.25
CA ASN A 6 -6.36 -2.80 8.22
C ASN A 6 -5.58 -1.49 8.32
N ASP A 7 -5.59 -0.87 9.50
CA ASP A 7 -4.98 0.43 9.76
C ASP A 7 -3.59 0.30 10.37
N TYR A 8 -2.64 1.10 9.88
CA TYR A 8 -1.27 1.19 10.35
C TYR A 8 -0.98 2.63 10.79
N PHE A 9 -1.56 3.00 11.93
CA PHE A 9 -1.43 4.32 12.55
C PHE A 9 -0.43 4.28 13.71
N ASP A 10 0.78 3.82 13.41
CA ASP A 10 1.86 3.54 14.36
C ASP A 10 3.02 4.56 14.28
N ASP A 11 3.02 5.44 13.28
CA ASP A 11 3.98 6.54 13.10
C ASP A 11 3.24 7.87 12.91
N ALA A 12 3.65 8.90 13.67
CA ALA A 12 3.07 10.23 13.65
C ALA A 12 3.22 10.95 12.30
N ASN A 13 4.23 10.56 11.51
CA ASN A 13 4.56 11.20 10.24
C ASN A 13 4.28 10.32 9.02
N CYS A 14 4.02 9.03 9.21
CA CYS A 14 3.74 8.10 8.11
C CYS A 14 2.66 7.08 8.50
N ILE A 15 1.42 7.35 8.07
CA ILE A 15 0.29 6.45 8.30
C ILE A 15 -0.06 5.72 7.01
N GLY A 16 -0.66 4.54 7.15
CA GLY A 16 -1.20 3.81 6.02
C GLY A 16 -2.38 2.94 6.40
N TRP A 17 -3.13 2.50 5.40
CA TRP A 17 -4.17 1.49 5.58
C TRP A 17 -4.35 0.67 4.31
N VAL A 18 -4.78 -0.58 4.49
CA VAL A 18 -5.12 -1.48 3.40
C VAL A 18 -6.61 -1.73 3.39
N ARG A 19 -7.21 -1.69 2.20
CA ARG A 19 -8.54 -2.24 1.96
C ARG A 19 -8.37 -3.56 1.23
N SER A 20 -8.80 -4.66 1.84
CA SER A 20 -8.47 -6.03 1.40
C SER A 20 -9.06 -6.42 0.03
N GLY A 21 -9.98 -5.62 -0.52
CA GLY A 21 -10.72 -6.01 -1.71
C GLY A 21 -11.86 -6.99 -1.39
N ALA A 22 -12.55 -7.44 -2.43
CA ALA A 22 -13.63 -8.40 -2.34
C ALA A 22 -13.57 -9.36 -3.54
N GLU A 23 -14.55 -10.23 -3.70
CA GLU A 23 -14.60 -11.12 -4.87
C GLU A 23 -14.52 -10.31 -6.18
N ASN A 24 -13.52 -10.63 -7.01
CA ASN A 24 -13.18 -9.92 -8.25
C ASN A 24 -12.71 -8.46 -8.08
N GLN A 25 -12.23 -8.06 -6.90
CA GLN A 25 -11.74 -6.70 -6.64
C GLN A 25 -10.40 -6.75 -5.90
N SER A 26 -9.39 -6.10 -6.48
CA SER A 26 -8.05 -6.03 -5.88
C SER A 26 -8.02 -5.21 -4.60
N PRO A 27 -7.10 -5.53 -3.67
CA PRO A 27 -6.82 -4.70 -2.52
C PRO A 27 -6.15 -3.41 -2.97
N ILE A 28 -6.29 -2.40 -2.13
CA ILE A 28 -5.54 -1.16 -2.27
C ILE A 28 -4.80 -0.88 -0.97
N ALA A 29 -3.58 -0.40 -1.09
CA ALA A 29 -2.78 0.08 0.04
C ALA A 29 -2.57 1.59 -0.11
N VAL A 30 -2.89 2.36 0.92
CA VAL A 30 -2.77 3.82 0.90
C VAL A 30 -1.76 4.24 1.95
N LEU A 31 -0.86 5.16 1.60
CA LEU A 31 0.11 5.73 2.52
C LEU A 31 0.09 7.24 2.40
N ILE A 32 0.27 7.90 3.53
CA ILE A 32 0.42 9.35 3.62
C ILE A 32 1.64 9.62 4.48
N SER A 33 2.59 10.41 3.93
CA SER A 33 3.65 11.03 4.71
C SER A 33 3.39 12.54 4.82
N ASN A 34 3.56 13.10 6.01
CA ASN A 34 3.48 14.55 6.25
C ASN A 34 4.86 15.20 6.45
N ASP A 35 5.95 14.45 6.33
CA ASP A 35 7.33 14.91 6.52
C ASP A 35 8.21 14.41 5.36
N GLN A 36 9.18 13.53 5.63
CA GLN A 36 10.10 12.99 4.64
C GLN A 36 9.52 11.79 3.89
N GLU A 37 10.20 11.37 2.82
CA GLU A 37 9.91 10.09 2.19
C GLU A 37 10.00 8.97 3.23
N ASN A 38 9.07 8.03 3.17
CA ASN A 38 9.01 6.92 4.11
C ASN A 38 8.41 5.69 3.41
N SER A 39 8.44 4.54 4.08
CA SER A 39 7.83 3.31 3.61
C SER A 39 7.16 2.57 4.76
N LYS A 40 6.21 1.69 4.41
CA LYS A 40 5.56 0.84 5.40
C LYS A 40 5.25 -0.54 4.84
N SER A 41 5.64 -1.56 5.60
CA SER A 41 5.23 -2.94 5.38
C SER A 41 3.75 -3.09 5.74
N MET A 42 2.92 -3.45 4.77
CA MET A 42 1.49 -3.66 4.98
C MET A 42 0.99 -4.95 4.31
N PHE A 43 0.05 -5.63 4.96
CA PHE A 43 -0.54 -6.87 4.50
C PHE A 43 -1.67 -6.61 3.54
N VAL A 44 -1.58 -7.15 2.33
CA VAL A 44 -2.61 -7.05 1.27
C VAL A 44 -3.30 -8.37 0.95
N GLY A 45 -2.82 -9.48 1.53
CA GLY A 45 -3.37 -10.82 1.30
C GLY A 45 -2.35 -11.76 0.66
N GLN A 46 -2.26 -13.00 1.13
CA GLN A 46 -1.37 -14.03 0.57
C GLN A 46 -1.73 -14.39 -0.88
N GLU A 47 -2.98 -14.20 -1.28
CA GLU A 47 -3.45 -14.39 -2.65
C GLU A 47 -2.86 -13.39 -3.64
N TRP A 48 -2.25 -12.30 -3.15
CA TRP A 48 -1.53 -11.30 -3.95
C TRP A 48 -0.02 -11.51 -3.97
N ALA A 49 0.49 -12.60 -3.38
CA ALA A 49 1.91 -12.93 -3.41
C ALA A 49 2.47 -12.94 -4.84
N ASN A 50 3.69 -12.40 -4.99
CA ASN A 50 4.40 -12.19 -6.25
C ASN A 50 3.74 -11.22 -7.24
N GLN A 51 2.63 -10.57 -6.89
CA GLN A 51 2.01 -9.55 -7.73
C GLN A 51 2.73 -8.21 -7.59
N THR A 52 2.69 -7.42 -8.65
CA THR A 52 3.26 -6.08 -8.68
C THR A 52 2.19 -5.01 -8.52
N PHE A 53 2.42 -4.10 -7.59
CA PHE A 53 1.60 -2.94 -7.31
C PHE A 53 2.27 -1.67 -7.83
N VAL A 54 1.46 -0.74 -8.31
CA VAL A 54 1.86 0.58 -8.82
C VAL A 54 1.10 1.68 -8.10
N ASP A 55 1.71 2.86 -7.99
CA ASP A 55 1.04 4.04 -7.45
C ASP A 55 0.09 4.62 -8.50
N LEU A 56 -1.20 4.52 -8.24
CA LEU A 56 -2.28 5.02 -9.11
C LEU A 56 -2.32 6.55 -9.20
N LEU A 57 -1.69 7.26 -8.25
CA LEU A 57 -1.58 8.72 -8.28
C LEU A 57 -0.32 9.20 -9.01
N GLU A 58 0.56 8.29 -9.41
CA GLU A 58 1.83 8.58 -10.09
C GLU A 58 2.79 9.49 -9.31
N ASN A 59 2.53 9.68 -8.00
CA ASN A 59 3.39 10.46 -7.10
C ASN A 59 4.70 9.74 -6.78
N HIS A 60 4.70 8.41 -6.90
CA HIS A 60 5.88 7.56 -6.80
C HIS A 60 5.99 6.64 -8.03
N GLN A 61 7.17 6.63 -8.68
CA GLN A 61 7.38 5.90 -9.96
C GLN A 61 7.86 4.45 -9.78
N GLY A 62 8.12 4.04 -8.53
CA GLY A 62 8.51 2.68 -8.19
C GLY A 62 7.36 1.66 -8.31
N GLN A 63 7.74 0.39 -8.19
CA GLN A 63 6.83 -0.75 -8.17
C GLN A 63 7.07 -1.52 -6.87
N VAL A 64 6.00 -2.06 -6.29
CA VAL A 64 6.07 -2.88 -5.06
C VAL A 64 5.69 -4.30 -5.42
N THR A 65 6.58 -5.26 -5.15
CA THR A 65 6.26 -6.68 -5.28
C THR A 65 5.81 -7.20 -3.93
N ILE A 66 4.66 -7.86 -3.90
CA ILE A 66 4.15 -8.50 -2.68
C ILE A 66 4.91 -9.80 -2.45
N ASP A 67 5.38 -10.02 -1.23
CA ASP A 67 6.11 -11.22 -0.84
C ASP A 67 5.18 -12.45 -0.70
N GLU A 68 5.78 -13.60 -0.40
CA GLU A 68 5.06 -14.87 -0.24
C GLU A 68 4.11 -14.89 0.96
N GLU A 69 4.33 -14.01 1.94
CA GLU A 69 3.50 -13.89 3.14
C GLU A 69 2.33 -12.92 2.93
N GLY A 70 2.25 -12.24 1.77
CA GLY A 70 1.18 -11.30 1.43
C GLY A 70 1.45 -9.86 1.86
N TYR A 71 2.71 -9.52 2.19
CA TYR A 71 3.13 -8.18 2.58
C TYR A 71 3.83 -7.45 1.43
N GLY A 72 3.64 -6.14 1.38
CA GLY A 72 4.40 -5.24 0.51
C GLY A 72 5.06 -4.13 1.32
N GLU A 73 6.30 -3.80 0.98
CA GLU A 73 6.97 -2.60 1.49
C GLU A 73 6.61 -1.42 0.59
N PHE A 74 5.59 -0.66 0.99
CA PHE A 74 5.03 0.39 0.17
C PHE A 74 5.72 1.74 0.47
N PRO A 75 6.32 2.42 -0.52
CA PRO A 75 6.89 3.74 -0.31
C PRO A 75 5.85 4.86 -0.48
N VAL A 76 6.15 6.02 0.09
CA VAL A 76 5.43 7.28 -0.11
C VAL A 76 6.42 8.45 -0.13
N SER A 77 6.31 9.31 -1.14
CA SER A 77 7.15 10.50 -1.30
C SER A 77 6.93 11.50 -0.15
N SER A 78 7.92 12.36 0.12
CA SER A 78 7.84 13.38 1.19
C SER A 78 6.60 14.26 1.05
N SER A 79 5.87 14.48 2.16
CA SER A 79 4.68 15.35 2.19
C SER A 79 3.65 15.01 1.10
N SER A 80 3.46 13.72 0.82
CA SER A 80 2.64 13.21 -0.28
C SER A 80 1.74 12.05 0.15
N VAL A 81 0.93 11.58 -0.79
CA VAL A 81 0.07 10.41 -0.68
C VAL A 81 0.33 9.49 -1.87
N SER A 82 0.40 8.19 -1.62
CA SER A 82 0.49 7.15 -2.66
C SER A 82 -0.63 6.14 -2.46
N VAL A 83 -1.23 5.70 -3.58
CA VAL A 83 -2.31 4.71 -3.60
C VAL A 83 -1.86 3.55 -4.47
N TRP A 84 -1.48 2.46 -3.81
CA TRP A 84 -0.95 1.26 -4.45
C TRP A 84 -2.05 0.27 -4.77
N ALA A 85 -2.09 -0.21 -6.01
CA ALA A 85 -2.95 -1.29 -6.44
C ALA A 85 -2.23 -2.20 -7.43
N ALA A 86 -2.69 -3.45 -7.56
CA ALA A 86 -2.16 -4.39 -8.54
C ALA A 86 -2.26 -3.81 -9.97
N LYS A 87 -1.18 -4.00 -10.74
CA LYS A 87 -1.07 -3.55 -12.13
C LYS A 87 -2.08 -4.22 -13.06
#